data_AF-A0A2N7VBM4-F1
#
_entry.id   AF-A0A2N7VBM4-F1
#
_cell.length_a   1.000
_cell.length_b   1.000
_cell.length_c   1.000
_cell.angle_alpha   90.00
_cell.angle_beta   90.00
_cell.angle_gamma   90.00
#
_symmetry.space_group_name_H-M   'P 1'
#
loop_
_entity.id
_entity.type
_entity.pdbx_description
1 polymer ?
#
loop_
_entity_poly.entity_id
_entity_poly.type
_entity_poly.pdbx_seq_one_letter_code
_entity_poly.pdbx_strand_id
1 'polypeptide(L)' 'MIERKHALPIAQQARLVGVARSSVYYRQPRPVGEADQKLLRRIDELHMEFPVAGARNLARLLRRRAMESAVDVYAR' A
#
# COMPACT_ATOMS: atom_id res chain seq x y z
N MET A 1 -20.32 -5.85 8.37
CA MET A 1 -19.08 -6.40 8.96
C MET A 1 -19.20 -7.92 8.96
N ILE A 2 -18.14 -8.66 8.61
CA ILE A 2 -18.11 -10.12 8.70
C ILE A 2 -17.68 -10.53 10.11
N GLU A 3 -18.45 -11.38 10.78
CA GLU A 3 -18.23 -11.78 12.16
C GLU A 3 -18.12 -13.30 12.31
N ARG A 4 -17.01 -13.77 12.90
CA ARG A 4 -16.74 -15.21 13.05
C ARG A 4 -17.68 -15.91 14.02
N LYS A 5 -18.26 -15.16 14.96
CA LYS A 5 -19.20 -15.66 15.97
C LYS A 5 -20.67 -15.50 15.55
N HIS A 6 -20.94 -15.01 14.35
CA HIS A 6 -22.30 -14.82 13.87
C HIS A 6 -22.99 -16.17 13.61
N ALA A 7 -24.32 -16.20 13.74
CA ALA A 7 -25.12 -17.40 13.47
C ALA A 7 -25.05 -17.89 12.01
N LEU A 8 -24.70 -17.00 11.08
CA LEU A 8 -24.54 -17.33 9.66
C LEU A 8 -23.12 -17.80 9.36
N PRO A 9 -22.92 -18.83 8.51
CA PRO A 9 -21.60 -19.21 8.04
C PRO A 9 -20.87 -18.07 7.35
N ILE A 10 -19.52 -18.02 7.47
CA ILE A 10 -18.66 -17.01 6.85
C ILE A 10 -18.92 -16.86 5.34
N ALA A 11 -19.17 -17.96 4.64
CA ALA A 11 -19.48 -17.94 3.22
C ALA A 11 -20.77 -17.16 2.91
N GLN A 12 -21.79 -17.32 3.76
CA GLN A 12 -23.07 -16.62 3.59
C GLN A 12 -22.94 -15.14 3.94
N GLN A 13 -22.20 -14.81 5.00
CA GLN A 13 -21.91 -13.42 5.33
C GLN A 13 -21.14 -12.71 4.21
N ALA A 14 -20.11 -13.36 3.64
CA ALA A 14 -19.31 -12.83 2.53
C ALA A 14 -20.18 -12.55 1.29
N ARG A 15 -21.08 -13.49 0.96
CA ARG A 15 -22.06 -13.33 -0.12
C ARG A 15 -22.99 -12.14 0.13
N LEU A 16 -23.50 -11.98 1.35
CA LEU A 16 -24.44 -10.91 1.70
C LEU A 16 -23.82 -9.51 1.59
N VAL A 17 -22.52 -9.37 1.87
CA VAL A 17 -21.80 -8.08 1.78
C VAL A 17 -21.03 -7.89 0.47
N GLY A 18 -21.16 -8.81 -0.48
CA GLY A 18 -20.56 -8.68 -1.82
C GLY A 18 -19.03 -8.80 -1.84
N VAL A 19 -18.41 -9.52 -0.91
CA VAL A 19 -16.95 -9.73 -0.89
C VAL A 19 -16.60 -11.18 -1.19
N ALA A 20 -15.42 -11.40 -1.79
CA ALA A 20 -14.89 -12.74 -1.97
C ALA A 20 -14.67 -13.42 -0.61
N ARG A 21 -15.12 -14.67 -0.45
CA ARG A 21 -14.94 -15.44 0.80
C ARG A 21 -13.46 -15.51 1.23
N SER A 22 -12.53 -15.57 0.27
CA SER A 22 -11.09 -15.58 0.54
C SER A 22 -10.61 -14.34 1.27
N SER A 23 -11.17 -13.15 0.98
CA SER A 23 -10.77 -11.89 1.62
C SER A 23 -11.10 -11.86 3.11
N VAL A 24 -12.05 -12.68 3.58
CA VAL A 24 -12.39 -12.79 5.01
C VAL A 24 -11.25 -13.42 5.82
N TYR A 25 -10.45 -14.30 5.22
CA TYR A 25 -9.33 -14.96 5.90
C TYR A 25 -8.10 -14.07 5.98
N TYR A 26 -7.94 -13.19 4.99
CA TYR A 26 -6.97 -12.10 5.03
C TYR A 26 -7.56 -10.97 5.87
N ARG A 27 -7.46 -11.14 7.20
CA ARG A 27 -7.88 -10.22 8.27
C ARG A 27 -7.70 -8.74 7.89
N GLN A 28 -8.57 -7.89 8.45
CA GLN A 28 -8.52 -6.41 8.43
C GLN A 28 -7.15 -5.88 7.98
N PRO A 29 -7.07 -5.14 6.86
CA PRO A 29 -5.80 -4.63 6.36
C PRO A 29 -5.11 -3.91 7.50
N ARG A 30 -3.92 -4.39 7.89
CA ARG A 30 -3.11 -3.74 8.92
C ARG A 30 -2.87 -2.32 8.40
N PRO A 31 -3.19 -1.27 9.20
CA PRO A 31 -2.92 0.08 8.75
C PRO A 31 -1.44 0.19 8.40
N VAL A 32 -1.18 0.71 7.20
CA VAL A 32 0.17 0.93 6.70
C VAL A 32 0.82 1.98 7.61
N GLY A 33 2.04 1.72 8.10
CA GLY A 33 2.75 2.65 8.97
C GLY A 33 3.02 3.98 8.28
N GLU A 34 3.22 5.06 9.03
CA GLU A 34 3.40 6.40 8.46
C GLU A 34 4.58 6.47 7.46
N ALA A 35 5.69 5.79 7.79
CA ALA A 35 6.86 5.70 6.92
C ALA A 35 6.53 5.01 5.59
N ASP A 36 5.79 3.89 5.64
CA ASP A 36 5.37 3.16 4.46
C ASP A 36 4.36 3.98 3.63
N GLN A 37 3.45 4.73 4.27
CA GLN A 37 2.55 5.63 3.56
C GLN A 37 3.30 6.76 2.83
N LYS A 38 4.35 7.32 3.46
CA LYS A 38 5.22 8.31 2.81
C LYS A 38 5.95 7.70 1.62
N LEU A 39 6.45 6.47 1.76
CA LEU A 39 7.09 5.75 0.67
C LEU A 39 6.12 5.49 -0.49
N LEU A 40 4.90 5.01 -0.21
CA LEU A 40 3.87 4.78 -1.22
C LEU A 40 3.53 6.07 -1.99
N ARG A 41 3.32 7.18 -1.27
CA ARG A 41 3.10 8.49 -1.91
C ARG A 41 4.25 8.89 -2.84
N ARG A 42 5.50 8.65 -2.42
CA ARG A 42 6.68 8.96 -3.23
C ARG A 42 6.80 8.07 -4.47
N ILE A 43 6.36 6.81 -4.38
CA ILE A 43 6.25 5.91 -5.52
C ILE A 43 5.21 6.43 -6.51
N ASP A 44 4.04 6.83 -6.04
CA ASP A 44 2.97 7.37 -6.88
C ASP A 44 3.41 8.64 -7.61
N GLU A 45 4.08 9.56 -6.91
CA GLU A 45 4.67 10.76 -7.52
C GLU A 45 5.64 10.40 -8.66
N LEU A 46 6.54 9.44 -8.43
CA LEU A 46 7.49 9.00 -9.46
C LEU A 46 6.80 8.26 -10.61
N HIS A 47 5.70 7.56 -10.37
CA HIS A 47 4.94 6.92 -11.44
C HIS A 47 4.23 7.94 -12.32
N MET A 48 3.76 9.06 -11.74
CA MET A 48 3.21 10.18 -12.51
C MET A 48 4.28 10.88 -13.36
N GLU A 49 5.49 11.05 -12.82
CA GLU A 49 6.63 11.62 -13.57
C GLU A 49 7.17 10.66 -14.64
N PHE A 50 7.16 9.35 -14.37
CA PHE A 50 7.73 8.31 -15.23
C PHE A 50 6.77 7.11 -15.42
N PRO A 51 5.69 7.27 -16.22
CA PRO A 51 4.61 6.26 -16.32
C PRO A 51 5.05 4.89 -16.83
N VAL A 52 6.13 4.84 -17.61
CA VAL A 52 6.69 3.60 -18.19
C VAL A 52 7.80 2.97 -17.34
N ALA A 53 8.15 3.58 -16.20
CA ALA A 53 9.20 3.06 -15.34
C ALA A 53 8.71 1.82 -14.58
N GLY A 54 9.28 0.65 -14.90
CA GLY A 54 9.07 -0.56 -14.11
C GLY A 54 9.65 -0.46 -12.70
N ALA A 55 9.29 -1.41 -11.84
CA ALA A 55 9.62 -1.40 -10.40
C ALA A 55 11.12 -1.17 -10.09
N ARG A 56 12.04 -1.77 -10.86
CA ARG A 56 13.49 -1.56 -10.66
C ARG A 56 13.93 -0.12 -10.95
N ASN A 57 13.35 0.50 -11.97
CA ASN A 57 13.64 1.88 -12.33
C ASN A 57 13.07 2.84 -11.29
N LEU A 58 11.83 2.62 -10.84
CA LEU A 58 11.24 3.39 -9.74
C LEU A 58 12.07 3.28 -8.45
N ALA A 59 12.54 2.08 -8.09
CA ALA A 59 13.42 1.89 -6.93
C ALA A 59 14.76 2.65 -7.05
N ARG A 60 15.34 2.71 -8.26
CA ARG A 60 16.56 3.47 -8.51
C ARG A 60 16.31 4.98 -8.40
N LEU A 61 15.20 5.48 -8.95
CA LEU A 61 14.80 6.88 -8.87
C LEU A 61 14.52 7.31 -7.43
N LEU A 62 13.82 6.48 -6.65
CA LEU A 62 13.59 6.69 -5.23
C LEU A 62 14.90 6.87 -4.45
N ARG A 63 15.88 5.96 -4.66
CA ARG A 63 17.19 6.05 -4.00
C ARG A 63 17.92 7.33 -4.35
N ARG A 64 17.92 7.71 -5.64
CA ARG A 64 18.54 8.97 -6.10
C ARG A 64 17.89 10.18 -5.43
N ARG A 65 16.56 10.26 -5.43
CA ARG A 65 15.83 11.39 -4.84
C ARG A 65 16.00 11.48 -3.33
N ALA A 66 16.12 10.34 -2.64
CA ALA A 66 16.44 10.31 -1.21
C ALA A 66 17.84 10.86 -0.90
N MET A 67 18.84 10.54 -1.74
CA MET A 67 20.19 11.09 -1.62
C MET A 67 20.22 12.59 -1.89
N GLU A 68 19.54 13.06 -2.93
CA GLU A 68 19.40 14.50 -3.25
C GLU A 68 18.79 15.27 -2.08
N SER A 69 17.68 14.77 -1.51
CA SER A 69 17.05 15.39 -0.34
C SER A 69 17.95 15.37 0.91
N ALA A 70 18.76 14.34 1.12
CA ALA A 70 19.71 14.30 2.23
C ALA A 70 20.81 15.34 2.06
N VAL A 71 21.38 15.48 0.86
CA VAL A 71 22.41 16.48 0.56
C VAL A 71 21.88 17.90 0.76
N ASP A 72 20.65 18.19 0.32
CA ASP A 72 20.02 19.51 0.52
C ASP A 72 19.81 19.85 2.01
N VAL A 73 19.51 18.85 2.86
CA VAL A 73 19.38 19.03 4.31
C VAL A 73 20.72 19.35 4.97
N TYR A 74 21.83 18.76 4.50
CA TYR A 74 23.17 19.01 5.04
C TYR A 74 23.86 20.25 4.45
N ALA A 75 23.34 20.82 3.36
CA ALA A 75 23.87 22.01 2.70
C ALA A 75 23.24 23.34 3.19
N ARG A 76 22.29 23.28 4.15
CA ARG A 76 21.69 24.42 4.84
C ARG A 76 22.23 24.55 6.26
#